data_AF-A0A7Y9JNW0-F1
#
_entry.id   AF-A0A7Y9JNW0-F1
#
_cell.length_a   1.000
_cell.length_b   1.000
_cell.length_c   1.000
_cell.angle_alpha   90.00
_cell.angle_beta   90.00
_cell.angle_gamma   90.00
#
_symmetry.space_group_name_H-M   'P 1'
#
loop_
_entity.id
_entity.type
_entity.pdbx_description
1 polymer ?
#
loop_
_entity_poly.entity_id
_entity_poly.type
_entity_poly.pdbx_seq_one_letter_code
_entity_poly.pdbx_strand_id
1 'polypeptide(L)'
;MTVRIALQQVPATGGWLDDAASGLEQSTVYVGADVVDADGLRQALEQVVPQDGSMGVAVLPKDAVLESAYSTYLLDQLFQGSDYDTLVVAVGSDLQADSHVIAGDEAMRIANEAETAAGGDLQGALTETVRQLTAETPVQGVPDAPSELAGAGAGGAWLLTGAIAVVVAAAGAGVAVAAVRRRARRREETAVIPVAIAERLARLVALSHDYAALGAEGDAVAARTAHDIETLTANVGQLFPRLDARAGAAQRSLAEVEYTDKLGRLVAALDHDYLYDLLENPQLWEAPEERIREVQEALSSVSAQVLENVKQVNARKGLHFQVSLDSLVERDELRDWDEEFRRSAEG
;
A
#
# COMPACT_ATOMS: atom_id res chain seq x y z
N MET A 1 20.58 -5.29 -54.41
CA MET A 1 21.21 -5.23 -53.08
C MET A 1 20.71 -3.95 -52.44
N THR A 2 19.57 -4.06 -51.75
CA THR A 2 18.80 -2.91 -51.25
C THR A 2 18.93 -2.90 -49.74
N VAL A 3 19.73 -1.98 -49.22
CA VAL A 3 19.94 -1.80 -47.78
C VAL A 3 18.68 -1.11 -47.23
N ARG A 4 17.86 -1.86 -46.50
CA ARG A 4 16.83 -1.31 -45.63
C ARG A 4 17.54 -0.72 -44.42
N ILE A 5 17.57 0.61 -44.33
CA ILE A 5 17.99 1.32 -43.13
C ILE A 5 16.91 1.07 -42.08
N ALA A 6 17.26 0.36 -41.01
CA ALA A 6 16.43 0.26 -39.83
C ALA A 6 16.29 1.65 -39.23
N LEU A 7 15.06 2.16 -39.17
CA LEU A 7 14.73 3.33 -38.37
C LEU A 7 14.97 2.95 -36.91
N GLN A 8 16.09 3.42 -36.36
CA GLN A 8 16.27 3.52 -34.92
C GLN A 8 15.08 4.32 -34.37
N GLN A 9 14.29 3.69 -33.52
CA GLN A 9 13.30 4.40 -32.73
C GLN A 9 14.04 5.41 -31.85
N VAL A 10 13.68 6.68 -32.02
CA VAL A 10 14.10 7.76 -31.15
C VAL A 10 13.46 7.48 -29.79
N PRO A 11 14.20 7.43 -28.67
CA PRO A 11 13.59 7.31 -27.35
C PRO A 11 12.67 8.53 -27.16
N ALA A 12 11.41 8.28 -26.86
CA ALA A 12 10.48 9.32 -26.47
C ALA A 12 11.09 10.06 -25.26
N THR A 13 11.13 11.38 -25.33
CA THR A 13 11.55 12.25 -24.21
C THR A 13 10.48 12.35 -23.11
N GLY A 14 9.57 11.37 -23.03
CA GLY A 14 8.54 11.24 -21.99
C GLY A 14 8.97 10.22 -20.95
N GLY A 15 8.56 10.39 -19.70
CA GLY A 15 8.82 9.39 -18.66
C GLY A 15 8.04 8.09 -18.89
N TRP A 16 8.36 7.03 -18.16
CA TRP A 16 7.62 5.75 -18.17
C TRP A 16 6.12 5.93 -17.94
N LEU A 17 5.73 6.94 -17.14
CA LEU A 17 4.32 7.28 -16.94
C LEU A 17 3.65 7.81 -18.21
N ASP A 18 4.29 8.74 -18.92
CA ASP A 18 3.76 9.33 -20.15
C ASP A 18 3.64 8.27 -21.24
N ASP A 19 4.63 7.38 -21.32
CA ASP A 19 4.64 6.25 -22.25
C ASP A 19 3.51 5.25 -21.91
N ALA A 20 3.28 4.97 -20.62
CA ALA A 20 2.19 4.10 -20.18
C ALA A 20 0.81 4.71 -20.47
N ALA A 21 0.62 6.01 -20.20
CA ALA A 21 -0.61 6.70 -20.54
C ALA A 21 -0.87 6.65 -22.05
N SER A 22 0.14 7.01 -22.85
CA SER A 22 0.06 6.98 -24.33
C SER A 22 -0.19 5.57 -24.88
N GLY A 23 0.37 4.55 -24.23
CA GLY A 23 0.16 3.15 -24.56
C GLY A 23 -1.25 2.68 -24.24
N LEU A 24 -1.76 3.07 -23.07
CA LEU A 24 -3.11 2.73 -22.61
C LEU A 24 -4.22 3.44 -23.39
N GLU A 25 -3.93 4.60 -24.00
CA GLU A 25 -4.84 5.24 -24.96
C GLU A 25 -5.00 4.43 -26.27
N GLN A 26 -4.00 3.62 -26.62
CA GLN A 26 -3.97 2.85 -27.87
C GLN A 26 -4.38 1.39 -27.69
N SER A 27 -4.24 0.85 -26.48
CA SER A 27 -4.42 -0.56 -26.16
C SER A 27 -4.85 -0.75 -24.71
N THR A 28 -5.58 -1.82 -24.41
CA THR A 28 -5.92 -2.22 -23.03
C THR A 28 -4.71 -2.73 -22.25
N VAL A 29 -3.61 -3.07 -22.94
CA VAL A 29 -2.38 -3.56 -22.33
C VAL A 29 -1.19 -2.73 -22.79
N TYR A 30 -0.47 -2.18 -21.82
CA TYR A 30 0.85 -1.57 -22.01
C TYR A 30 1.90 -2.35 -21.22
N VAL A 31 3.02 -2.67 -21.89
CA VAL A 31 4.20 -3.27 -21.24
C VAL A 31 5.42 -2.50 -21.71
N GLY A 32 6.09 -1.86 -20.76
CA GLY A 32 7.28 -1.05 -21.00
C GLY A 32 8.40 -1.87 -21.64
N ALA A 33 9.18 -1.23 -22.52
CA ALA A 33 10.21 -1.90 -23.31
C ALA A 33 11.33 -2.53 -22.45
N ASP A 34 11.57 -1.98 -21.26
CA ASP A 34 12.61 -2.44 -20.33
C ASP A 34 12.14 -3.57 -19.39
N VAL A 35 10.89 -4.03 -19.53
CA VAL A 35 10.37 -5.19 -18.78
C VAL A 35 10.95 -6.48 -19.38
N VAL A 36 11.39 -7.40 -18.51
CA VAL A 36 11.91 -8.70 -18.94
C VAL A 36 10.81 -9.46 -19.68
N ASP A 37 11.11 -9.93 -20.88
CA ASP A 37 10.16 -10.60 -21.78
C ASP A 37 8.90 -9.76 -22.09
N ALA A 38 9.07 -8.45 -22.30
CA ALA A 38 7.96 -7.51 -22.53
C ALA A 38 6.95 -7.97 -23.60
N ASP A 39 7.44 -8.52 -24.72
CA ASP A 39 6.57 -8.99 -25.81
C ASP A 39 5.79 -10.27 -25.42
N GLY A 40 6.45 -11.22 -24.74
CA GLY A 40 5.82 -12.45 -24.25
C GLY A 40 4.75 -12.13 -23.20
N LEU A 41 5.07 -11.26 -22.25
CA LEU A 41 4.15 -10.80 -21.22
C LEU A 41 2.95 -10.04 -21.82
N ARG A 42 3.19 -9.13 -22.77
CA ARG A 42 2.11 -8.41 -23.48
C ARG A 42 1.15 -9.39 -24.16
N GLN A 43 1.68 -10.37 -24.89
CA GLN A 43 0.87 -11.37 -25.58
C GLN A 43 0.08 -12.25 -24.60
N ALA A 44 0.62 -12.55 -23.42
CA ALA A 44 -0.08 -13.31 -22.38
C ALA A 44 -1.23 -12.48 -21.78
N LEU A 45 -1.00 -11.20 -21.51
CA LEU A 45 -2.01 -10.29 -20.93
C LEU A 45 -3.14 -10.00 -21.90
N GLU A 46 -2.85 -9.78 -23.19
CA GLU A 46 -3.86 -9.56 -24.23
C GLU A 46 -4.87 -10.73 -24.35
N GLN A 47 -4.49 -11.95 -23.94
CA GLN A 47 -5.38 -13.12 -23.96
C GLN A 47 -6.37 -13.15 -22.78
N VAL A 48 -6.09 -12.42 -21.70
CA VAL A 48 -6.87 -12.47 -20.45
C VAL A 48 -7.56 -11.17 -20.12
N VAL A 49 -7.02 -10.02 -20.55
CA VAL A 49 -7.63 -8.71 -20.34
C VAL A 49 -8.89 -8.57 -21.20
N PRO A 50 -10.04 -8.17 -20.62
CA PRO A 50 -11.25 -7.89 -21.36
C PRO A 50 -11.02 -6.91 -22.53
N GLN A 51 -11.56 -7.25 -23.69
CA GLN A 51 -11.40 -6.46 -24.92
C GLN A 51 -12.54 -5.45 -25.14
N ASP A 52 -13.39 -5.28 -24.13
CA ASP A 52 -14.51 -4.32 -24.13
C ASP A 52 -14.11 -2.91 -23.68
N GLY A 53 -12.83 -2.71 -23.32
CA GLY A 53 -12.30 -1.43 -22.87
C GLY A 53 -12.64 -1.09 -21.42
N SER A 54 -13.20 -2.04 -20.65
CA SER A 54 -13.50 -1.83 -19.22
C SER A 54 -12.26 -1.88 -18.33
N MET A 55 -11.18 -2.53 -18.78
CA MET A 55 -9.98 -2.76 -17.99
C MET A 55 -8.70 -2.40 -18.74
N GLY A 56 -7.83 -1.64 -18.08
CA GLY A 56 -6.47 -1.37 -18.53
C GLY A 56 -5.44 -2.10 -17.67
N VAL A 57 -4.31 -2.50 -18.27
CA VAL A 57 -3.16 -3.06 -17.57
C VAL A 57 -1.88 -2.38 -18.04
N ALA A 58 -1.14 -1.75 -17.13
CA ALA A 58 0.20 -1.22 -17.39
C ALA A 58 1.27 -1.98 -16.61
N VAL A 59 2.33 -2.40 -17.29
CA VAL A 59 3.49 -3.04 -16.67
C VAL A 59 4.72 -2.19 -16.94
N LEU A 60 5.35 -1.74 -15.86
CA LEU A 60 6.49 -0.85 -15.85
C LEU A 60 7.72 -1.58 -15.30
N PRO A 61 8.94 -1.22 -15.77
CA PRO A 61 10.16 -1.74 -15.17
C PRO A 61 10.26 -1.28 -13.71
N LYS A 62 11.01 -2.04 -12.89
CA LYS A 62 11.23 -1.70 -11.47
C LYS A 62 11.76 -0.27 -11.27
N ASP A 63 12.56 0.23 -12.21
CA ASP A 63 13.19 1.54 -12.14
C ASP A 63 12.18 2.68 -12.40
N ALA A 64 10.96 2.37 -12.83
CA ALA A 64 9.90 3.36 -12.97
C ALA A 64 9.47 3.97 -11.63
N VAL A 65 9.76 3.29 -10.51
CA VAL A 65 9.62 3.87 -9.17
C VAL A 65 10.55 5.07 -8.96
N LEU A 66 11.59 5.25 -9.77
CA LEU A 66 12.50 6.40 -9.64
C LEU A 66 11.93 7.68 -10.25
N GLU A 67 10.99 7.57 -11.19
CA GLU A 67 10.32 8.73 -11.80
C GLU A 67 9.18 9.29 -10.94
N SER A 68 8.70 8.50 -9.98
CA SER A 68 7.70 8.93 -9.02
C SER A 68 8.18 8.62 -7.60
N ALA A 69 8.24 9.63 -6.73
CA ALA A 69 8.57 9.40 -5.32
C ALA A 69 7.60 8.43 -4.58
N TYR A 70 6.52 7.98 -5.23
CA TYR A 70 5.43 7.16 -4.68
C TYR A 70 4.93 6.12 -5.70
N SER A 71 4.93 4.84 -5.37
CA SER A 71 4.47 3.77 -6.29
C SER A 71 2.98 3.88 -6.65
N THR A 72 2.12 4.27 -5.70
CA THR A 72 0.68 4.47 -5.92
C THR A 72 0.33 5.69 -6.76
N TYR A 73 1.27 6.64 -6.90
CA TYR A 73 1.05 7.84 -7.72
C TYR A 73 0.95 7.50 -9.20
N LEU A 74 1.68 6.48 -9.67
CA LEU A 74 1.58 6.00 -11.05
C LEU A 74 0.18 5.44 -11.34
N LEU A 75 -0.37 4.63 -10.43
CA LEU A 75 -1.75 4.13 -10.55
C LEU A 75 -2.76 5.28 -10.55
N ASP A 76 -2.70 6.19 -9.57
CA ASP A 76 -3.64 7.32 -9.48
C ASP A 76 -3.60 8.22 -10.72
N GLN A 77 -2.41 8.51 -11.24
CA GLN A 77 -2.26 9.37 -12.43
C GLN A 77 -2.73 8.69 -13.70
N LEU A 78 -2.39 7.41 -13.90
CA LEU A 78 -2.88 6.65 -15.04
C LEU A 78 -4.40 6.47 -14.96
N PHE A 79 -4.94 6.20 -13.77
CA PHE A 79 -6.37 5.98 -13.60
C PHE A 79 -7.17 7.26 -13.87
N GLN A 80 -6.73 8.41 -13.33
CA GLN A 80 -7.33 9.72 -13.62
C GLN A 80 -7.20 10.17 -15.07
N GLY A 81 -6.14 9.73 -15.76
CA GLY A 81 -5.88 10.04 -17.17
C GLY A 81 -6.56 9.10 -18.15
N SER A 82 -7.24 8.04 -17.68
CA SER A 82 -7.82 7.00 -18.53
C SER A 82 -9.35 6.92 -18.41
N ASP A 83 -9.98 6.33 -19.41
CA ASP A 83 -11.43 6.06 -19.42
C ASP A 83 -11.77 4.63 -18.93
N TYR A 84 -10.79 3.89 -18.38
CA TYR A 84 -11.00 2.52 -17.91
C TYR A 84 -11.82 2.49 -16.61
N ASP A 85 -12.76 1.54 -16.49
CA ASP A 85 -13.50 1.30 -15.24
C ASP A 85 -12.60 0.69 -14.17
N THR A 86 -11.59 -0.09 -14.56
CA THR A 86 -10.63 -0.76 -13.69
C THR A 86 -9.24 -0.66 -14.29
N LEU A 87 -8.23 -0.35 -13.48
CA LEU A 87 -6.85 -0.27 -13.93
C LEU A 87 -5.94 -1.09 -13.00
N VAL A 88 -5.09 -1.92 -13.61
CA VAL A 88 -4.04 -2.66 -12.92
C VAL A 88 -2.69 -2.10 -13.35
N VAL A 89 -1.83 -1.79 -12.39
CA VAL A 89 -0.46 -1.32 -12.63
C VAL A 89 0.51 -2.25 -11.91
N ALA A 90 1.52 -2.72 -12.62
CA ALA A 90 2.66 -3.40 -12.04
C ALA A 90 3.94 -2.58 -12.24
N VAL A 91 4.72 -2.40 -11.17
CA VAL A 91 6.04 -1.76 -11.21
C VAL A 91 7.05 -2.76 -10.70
N GLY A 92 7.85 -3.33 -11.60
CA GLY A 92 8.68 -4.49 -11.24
C GLY A 92 7.81 -5.69 -10.84
N SER A 93 7.88 -6.10 -9.57
CA SER A 93 7.06 -7.19 -9.01
C SER A 93 5.77 -6.73 -8.33
N ASP A 94 5.65 -5.43 -8.05
CA ASP A 94 4.63 -4.92 -7.14
C ASP A 94 3.37 -4.61 -7.93
N LEU A 95 2.24 -5.23 -7.55
CA LEU A 95 0.95 -5.07 -8.21
C LEU A 95 0.04 -4.12 -7.44
N GLN A 96 -0.65 -3.27 -8.19
CA GLN A 96 -1.65 -2.36 -7.66
C GLN A 96 -2.87 -2.36 -8.59
N ALA A 97 -4.06 -2.16 -8.04
CA ALA A 97 -5.26 -2.03 -8.84
C ALA A 97 -6.26 -1.06 -8.19
N ASP A 98 -6.97 -0.30 -9.03
CA ASP A 98 -8.10 0.52 -8.61
C ASP A 98 -9.27 0.35 -9.59
N SER A 99 -10.48 0.66 -9.12
CA SER A 99 -11.71 0.47 -9.89
C SER A 99 -12.79 1.48 -9.49
N HIS A 100 -13.58 1.90 -10.49
CA HIS A 100 -14.80 2.69 -10.31
C HIS A 100 -16.04 1.81 -10.11
N VAL A 101 -15.98 0.54 -10.51
CA VAL A 101 -17.11 -0.41 -10.53
C VAL A 101 -17.00 -1.49 -9.45
N ILE A 102 -15.78 -1.77 -8.99
CA ILE A 102 -15.47 -2.55 -7.80
C ILE A 102 -14.98 -1.56 -6.72
N ALA A 103 -15.20 -1.87 -5.45
CA ALA A 103 -14.63 -1.04 -4.39
C ALA A 103 -13.09 -1.03 -4.51
N GLY A 104 -12.45 0.14 -4.55
CA GLY A 104 -11.01 0.23 -4.78
C GLY A 104 -10.15 -0.56 -3.78
N ASP A 105 -10.61 -0.70 -2.53
CA ASP A 105 -9.95 -1.55 -1.53
C ASP A 105 -10.06 -3.05 -1.84
N GLU A 106 -11.16 -3.47 -2.46
CA GLU A 106 -11.35 -4.83 -2.95
C GLU A 106 -10.48 -5.10 -4.19
N ALA A 107 -10.39 -4.16 -5.12
CA ALA A 107 -9.51 -4.28 -6.29
C ALA A 107 -8.04 -4.40 -5.87
N MET A 108 -7.60 -3.55 -4.94
CA MET A 108 -6.26 -3.59 -4.37
C MET A 108 -5.99 -4.89 -3.60
N ARG A 109 -6.98 -5.40 -2.84
CA ARG A 109 -6.88 -6.69 -2.13
C ARG A 109 -6.64 -7.84 -3.10
N ILE A 110 -7.40 -7.88 -4.20
CA ILE A 110 -7.26 -8.91 -5.25
C ILE A 110 -5.84 -8.90 -5.84
N ALA A 111 -5.31 -7.72 -6.17
CA ALA A 111 -3.95 -7.57 -6.69
C ALA A 111 -2.89 -8.11 -5.70
N ASN A 112 -2.97 -7.71 -4.43
CA ASN A 112 -2.03 -8.14 -3.39
C ASN A 112 -2.09 -9.66 -3.10
N GLU A 113 -3.29 -10.26 -3.10
CA GLU A 113 -3.45 -11.70 -2.90
C GLU A 113 -2.89 -12.51 -4.06
N ALA A 114 -3.09 -12.04 -5.30
CA ALA A 114 -2.54 -12.67 -6.49
C ALA A 114 -1.01 -12.58 -6.53
N GLU A 115 -0.44 -11.42 -6.21
CA GLU A 115 1.01 -11.23 -6.09
C GLU A 115 1.61 -12.18 -5.03
N THR A 116 1.02 -12.21 -3.84
CA THR A 116 1.47 -13.07 -2.73
C THR A 116 1.41 -14.55 -3.12
N ALA A 117 0.31 -14.97 -3.76
CA ALA A 117 0.12 -16.36 -4.18
C ALA A 117 1.09 -16.78 -5.31
N ALA A 118 1.47 -15.85 -6.17
CA ALA A 118 2.38 -16.09 -7.28
C ALA A 118 3.85 -16.22 -6.86
N GLY A 119 4.22 -15.77 -5.66
CA GLY A 119 5.55 -15.99 -5.08
C GLY A 119 6.70 -15.45 -5.94
N GLY A 120 6.47 -14.32 -6.63
CA GLY A 120 7.44 -13.68 -7.52
C GLY A 120 7.23 -13.96 -9.02
N ASP A 121 6.25 -14.77 -9.42
CA ASP A 121 5.84 -14.90 -10.83
C ASP A 121 4.92 -13.76 -11.26
N LEU A 122 5.49 -12.71 -11.87
CA LEU A 122 4.76 -11.52 -12.33
C LEU A 122 3.63 -11.85 -13.31
N GLN A 123 3.88 -12.74 -14.28
CA GLN A 123 2.87 -13.09 -15.28
C GLN A 123 1.70 -13.83 -14.62
N GLY A 124 2.00 -14.76 -13.70
CA GLY A 124 1.01 -15.47 -12.89
C GLY A 124 0.17 -14.51 -12.04
N ALA A 125 0.82 -13.58 -11.33
CA ALA A 125 0.16 -12.57 -10.50
C ALA A 125 -0.80 -11.68 -11.31
N LEU A 126 -0.34 -11.13 -12.43
CA LEU A 126 -1.17 -10.26 -13.29
C LEU A 126 -2.34 -11.02 -13.91
N THR A 127 -2.10 -12.24 -14.39
CA THR A 127 -3.14 -13.07 -14.98
C THR A 127 -4.24 -13.39 -13.98
N GLU A 128 -3.87 -13.73 -12.75
CA GLU A 128 -4.82 -14.04 -11.70
C GLU A 128 -5.59 -12.80 -11.23
N THR A 129 -4.90 -11.66 -11.08
CA THR A 129 -5.51 -10.36 -10.75
C THR A 129 -6.60 -9.99 -11.75
N VAL A 130 -6.29 -10.02 -13.05
CA VAL A 130 -7.24 -9.70 -14.13
C VAL A 130 -8.47 -10.62 -14.09
N ARG A 131 -8.26 -11.94 -13.87
CA ARG A 131 -9.37 -12.90 -13.80
C ARG A 131 -10.30 -12.63 -12.62
N GLN A 132 -9.75 -12.38 -11.43
CA GLN A 132 -10.53 -12.11 -10.23
C GLN A 132 -11.29 -10.79 -10.35
N LEU A 133 -10.64 -9.72 -10.83
CA LEU A 133 -11.29 -8.44 -11.08
C LEU A 133 -12.42 -8.55 -12.10
N THR A 134 -12.21 -9.32 -13.19
CA THR A 134 -13.26 -9.57 -14.18
C THR A 134 -14.44 -10.32 -13.57
N ALA A 135 -14.18 -11.26 -12.66
CA ALA A 135 -15.24 -12.04 -11.99
C ALA A 135 -16.06 -11.19 -11.00
N GLU A 136 -15.43 -10.21 -10.35
CA GLU A 136 -16.08 -9.30 -9.39
C GLU A 136 -16.75 -8.09 -10.07
N THR A 137 -16.46 -7.82 -11.35
CA THR A 137 -17.07 -6.70 -12.09
C THR A 137 -18.57 -6.95 -12.30
N PRO A 138 -19.47 -6.06 -11.83
CA PRO A 138 -20.90 -6.22 -12.02
C PRO A 138 -21.28 -6.20 -13.51
N VAL A 139 -21.91 -7.26 -14.02
CA VAL A 139 -22.41 -7.30 -15.40
C VAL A 139 -23.60 -6.34 -15.53
N GLN A 140 -23.41 -5.19 -16.19
CA GLN A 140 -24.52 -4.30 -16.53
C GLN A 140 -25.44 -4.97 -17.56
N GLY A 141 -26.69 -5.26 -17.19
CA GLY A 141 -27.71 -5.70 -18.16
C GLY A 141 -28.75 -6.73 -17.71
N VAL A 142 -28.78 -7.16 -16.44
CA VAL A 142 -29.88 -7.98 -15.93
C VAL A 142 -30.87 -7.09 -15.19
N PRO A 143 -32.09 -6.86 -15.72
CA PRO A 143 -33.17 -6.28 -14.92
C PRO A 143 -33.51 -7.26 -13.81
N ASP A 144 -33.65 -6.77 -12.58
CA ASP A 144 -34.20 -7.53 -11.45
C ASP A 144 -35.55 -8.13 -11.85
N ALA A 145 -35.56 -9.42 -12.23
CA ALA A 145 -36.79 -10.14 -12.50
C ALA A 145 -37.37 -10.61 -11.15
N PRO A 146 -38.67 -10.36 -10.88
CA PRO A 146 -39.30 -10.77 -9.64
C PRO A 146 -39.45 -12.30 -9.60
N SER A 147 -38.97 -12.91 -8.50
CA SER A 147 -39.11 -14.34 -8.24
C SER A 147 -40.57 -14.72 -8.01
N GLU A 148 -41.28 -15.14 -9.05
CA GLU A 148 -42.55 -15.87 -8.92
C GLU A 148 -42.32 -17.37 -8.81
N LEU A 149 -42.87 -17.95 -7.72
CA LEU A 149 -43.00 -19.38 -7.47
C LEU A 149 -44.02 -20.03 -8.42
N ALA A 150 -43.61 -21.11 -9.10
CA ALA A 150 -44.37 -22.33 -9.48
C ALA A 150 -43.63 -22.99 -10.66
N GLY A 151 -43.44 -24.29 -10.81
CA GLY A 151 -43.97 -25.49 -10.19
C GLY A 151 -43.36 -26.70 -10.94
N ALA A 152 -43.45 -27.86 -10.32
CA ALA A 152 -42.80 -29.12 -10.66
C ALA A 152 -43.02 -29.68 -12.09
N GLY A 153 -42.06 -30.48 -12.58
CA GLY A 153 -42.27 -31.41 -13.70
C GLY A 153 -40.99 -32.13 -14.14
N ALA A 154 -40.92 -33.43 -13.88
CA ALA A 154 -39.79 -34.30 -14.17
C ALA A 154 -39.63 -34.67 -15.66
N GLY A 155 -38.37 -34.88 -16.09
CA GLY A 155 -38.04 -35.83 -17.16
C GLY A 155 -37.16 -35.29 -18.30
N GLY A 156 -35.90 -35.74 -18.33
CA GLY A 156 -35.22 -36.06 -19.60
C GLY A 156 -34.17 -35.08 -20.13
N ALA A 157 -32.97 -35.63 -20.33
CA ALA A 157 -31.94 -35.27 -21.31
C ALA A 157 -31.02 -34.06 -21.04
N TRP A 158 -29.75 -34.39 -20.80
CA TRP A 158 -28.51 -33.72 -21.23
C TRP A 158 -28.61 -32.26 -21.67
N LEU A 159 -27.88 -31.37 -20.97
CA LEU A 159 -26.80 -30.54 -21.52
C LEU A 159 -26.13 -29.70 -20.42
N LEU A 160 -24.81 -29.56 -20.56
CA LEU A 160 -23.81 -28.74 -19.87
C LEU A 160 -24.31 -27.48 -19.14
N THR A 161 -23.90 -27.29 -17.87
CA THR A 161 -23.22 -26.09 -17.34
C THR A 161 -23.01 -26.19 -15.83
N GLY A 162 -21.84 -25.78 -15.37
CA GLY A 162 -21.39 -25.87 -13.98
C GLY A 162 -21.97 -24.77 -13.10
N ALA A 163 -22.29 -25.14 -11.87
CA ALA A 163 -22.46 -24.24 -10.74
C ALA A 163 -22.21 -25.02 -9.45
N ILE A 164 -21.11 -24.71 -8.78
CA ILE A 164 -20.86 -25.15 -7.40
C ILE A 164 -21.71 -24.25 -6.51
N ALA A 165 -22.88 -24.74 -6.13
CA ALA A 165 -23.72 -24.15 -5.10
C ALA A 165 -23.22 -24.63 -3.73
N VAL A 166 -22.68 -23.72 -2.91
CA VAL A 166 -22.42 -23.99 -1.50
C VAL A 166 -23.69 -23.70 -0.69
N VAL A 167 -24.04 -24.72 0.08
CA VAL A 167 -25.23 -24.93 0.91
C VAL A 167 -25.43 -23.83 1.95
N VAL A 168 -26.59 -23.16 1.93
CA VAL A 168 -27.16 -22.48 3.09
C VAL A 168 -28.36 -23.27 3.57
N ALA A 169 -28.24 -23.89 4.74
CA ALA A 169 -29.39 -24.34 5.52
C ALA A 169 -29.03 -24.42 7.01
N ALA A 170 -29.54 -23.47 7.80
CA ALA A 170 -30.25 -23.77 9.04
C ALA A 170 -30.96 -22.51 9.55
N ALA A 171 -32.29 -22.51 9.41
CA ALA A 171 -33.20 -21.52 9.94
C ALA A 171 -33.42 -21.68 11.45
N GLY A 172 -33.87 -20.61 12.11
CA GLY A 172 -34.48 -20.71 13.44
C GLY A 172 -34.70 -19.37 14.13
N ALA A 173 -35.86 -18.76 13.90
CA ALA A 173 -36.28 -17.50 14.48
C ALA A 173 -36.44 -17.55 16.02
N GLY A 174 -35.98 -16.50 16.71
CA GLY A 174 -36.27 -16.24 18.12
C GLY A 174 -35.28 -15.27 18.79
N VAL A 175 -35.80 -14.18 19.36
CA VAL A 175 -35.10 -13.12 20.13
C VAL A 175 -34.52 -11.97 19.28
N ALA A 176 -35.41 -11.21 18.65
CA ALA A 176 -35.17 -9.80 18.41
C ALA A 176 -35.14 -9.07 19.77
N VAL A 177 -33.98 -8.48 20.11
CA VAL A 177 -33.65 -7.48 21.18
C VAL A 177 -32.27 -7.74 21.82
N ALA A 178 -31.68 -8.94 21.71
CA ALA A 178 -30.37 -9.21 22.31
C ALA A 178 -29.14 -8.86 21.43
N ALA A 179 -29.28 -8.86 20.10
CA ALA A 179 -28.13 -8.63 19.19
C ALA A 179 -27.63 -7.18 19.16
N VAL A 180 -28.53 -6.19 19.36
CA VAL A 180 -28.16 -4.76 19.36
C VAL A 180 -27.38 -4.40 20.63
N ARG A 181 -27.67 -5.04 21.78
CA ARG A 181 -26.91 -4.85 23.01
C ARG A 181 -25.58 -5.61 23.04
N ARG A 182 -25.44 -6.70 22.27
CA ARG A 182 -24.16 -7.42 22.14
C ARG A 182 -23.17 -6.68 21.24
N ARG A 183 -23.64 -5.93 20.24
CA ARG A 183 -22.79 -5.03 19.43
C ARG A 183 -22.37 -3.78 20.21
N ALA A 184 -23.17 -3.34 21.19
CA ALA A 184 -22.78 -2.29 22.14
C ALA A 184 -21.82 -2.80 23.23
N ARG A 185 -21.90 -4.08 23.63
CA ARG A 185 -20.98 -4.69 24.61
C ARG A 185 -19.68 -5.26 24.02
N ARG A 186 -19.56 -5.35 22.70
CA ARG A 186 -18.26 -5.54 22.01
C ARG A 186 -17.57 -4.21 21.67
N ARG A 187 -18.20 -3.07 21.97
CA ARG A 187 -17.58 -1.72 21.90
C ARG A 187 -16.91 -1.33 23.22
N GLU A 188 -16.40 -2.32 23.93
CA GLU A 188 -15.56 -2.18 25.13
C GLU A 188 -14.29 -3.03 25.02
N GLU A 189 -13.98 -3.59 23.85
CA GLU A 189 -12.58 -3.80 23.48
C GLU A 189 -12.08 -2.42 23.11
N THR A 190 -11.38 -1.80 24.06
CA THR A 190 -10.58 -0.59 23.86
C THR A 190 -9.94 -0.66 22.48
N ALA A 191 -10.04 0.39 21.67
CA ALA A 191 -9.33 0.42 20.40
C ALA A 191 -7.82 0.38 20.71
N VAL A 192 -7.25 -0.82 20.74
CA VAL A 192 -5.90 -1.06 21.27
C VAL A 192 -4.91 -0.74 20.16
N ILE A 193 -3.91 0.09 20.44
CA ILE A 193 -2.74 0.26 19.56
C ILE A 193 -2.03 -1.10 19.49
N PRO A 194 -1.67 -1.63 18.30
CA PRO A 194 -0.97 -2.91 18.22
C PRO A 194 0.29 -2.95 19.10
N VAL A 195 0.62 -4.11 19.66
CA VAL A 195 1.71 -4.25 20.65
C VAL A 195 3.04 -3.75 20.09
N ALA A 196 3.39 -4.15 18.87
CA ALA A 196 4.63 -3.71 18.21
C ALA A 196 4.70 -2.19 18.07
N ILE A 197 3.59 -1.53 17.73
CA ILE A 197 3.52 -0.07 17.65
C ILE A 197 3.63 0.56 19.05
N ALA A 198 2.94 0.00 20.05
CA ALA A 198 2.95 0.51 21.41
C ALA A 198 4.36 0.49 22.03
N GLU A 199 5.13 -0.55 21.77
CA GLU A 199 6.54 -0.65 22.19
C GLU A 199 7.40 0.45 21.57
N ARG A 200 7.26 0.70 20.26
CA ARG A 200 7.99 1.79 19.57
C ARG A 200 7.57 3.17 20.09
N LEU A 201 6.28 3.39 20.33
CA LEU A 201 5.78 4.64 20.92
C LEU A 201 6.32 4.87 22.33
N ALA A 202 6.39 3.83 23.16
CA ALA A 202 6.96 3.94 24.50
C ALA A 202 8.44 4.33 24.45
N ARG A 203 9.21 3.78 23.50
CA ARG A 203 10.61 4.16 23.28
C ARG A 203 10.75 5.61 22.81
N LEU A 204 9.93 6.03 21.85
CA LEU A 204 9.90 7.43 21.38
C LEU A 204 9.55 8.41 22.50
N VAL A 205 8.57 8.08 23.36
CA VAL A 205 8.22 8.92 24.52
C VAL A 205 9.41 9.04 25.49
N ALA A 206 10.13 7.95 25.75
CA ALA A 206 11.35 8.02 26.56
C ALA A 206 12.38 8.98 25.94
N LEU A 207 12.67 8.80 24.64
CA LEU A 207 13.60 9.68 23.91
C LEU A 207 13.15 11.14 23.93
N SER A 208 11.86 11.45 23.83
CA SER A 208 11.39 12.84 23.92
C SER A 208 11.73 13.49 25.25
N HIS A 209 11.76 12.74 26.36
CA HIS A 209 12.16 13.26 27.66
C HIS A 209 13.68 13.51 27.70
N ASP A 210 14.47 12.62 27.12
CA ASP A 210 15.93 12.76 27.05
C ASP A 210 16.31 14.00 26.20
N TYR A 211 15.72 14.15 25.00
CA TYR A 211 15.90 15.34 24.17
C TYR A 211 15.38 16.63 24.83
N ALA A 212 14.29 16.56 25.61
CA ALA A 212 13.78 17.72 26.34
C ALA A 212 14.75 18.15 27.45
N ALA A 213 15.43 17.20 28.10
CA ALA A 213 16.46 17.49 29.09
C ALA A 213 17.65 18.20 28.44
N LEU A 214 18.18 17.66 27.34
CA LEU A 214 19.27 18.28 26.58
C LEU A 214 18.87 19.68 26.04
N GLY A 215 17.61 19.83 25.60
CA GLY A 215 17.06 21.11 25.18
C GLY A 215 16.97 22.15 26.29
N ALA A 216 16.71 21.73 27.53
CA ALA A 216 16.71 22.62 28.70
C ALA A 216 18.11 23.14 29.05
N GLU A 217 19.16 22.47 28.61
CA GLU A 217 20.56 22.90 28.73
C GLU A 217 20.98 23.92 27.66
N GLY A 218 20.12 24.18 26.68
CA GLY A 218 20.30 25.22 25.66
C GLY A 218 20.40 24.71 24.23
N ASP A 219 20.32 23.39 24.00
CA ASP A 219 20.32 22.83 22.66
C ASP A 219 18.97 23.01 21.95
N ALA A 220 18.93 23.93 20.98
CA ALA A 220 17.71 24.23 20.24
C ALA A 220 17.24 23.08 19.32
N VAL A 221 18.18 22.26 18.83
CA VAL A 221 17.87 21.09 17.99
C VAL A 221 17.21 20.02 18.85
N ALA A 222 17.76 19.72 20.02
CA ALA A 222 17.18 18.77 20.96
C ALA A 222 15.78 19.19 21.42
N ALA A 223 15.58 20.45 21.78
CA ALA A 223 14.27 20.98 22.15
C ALA A 223 13.22 20.81 21.04
N ARG A 224 13.63 21.01 19.78
CA ARG A 224 12.75 20.81 18.62
C ARG A 224 12.45 19.33 18.39
N THR A 225 13.47 18.49 18.43
CA THR A 225 13.34 17.03 18.27
C THR A 225 12.38 16.45 19.31
N ALA A 226 12.47 16.87 20.58
CA ALA A 226 11.54 16.47 21.62
C ALA A 226 10.07 16.79 21.25
N HIS A 227 9.81 18.03 20.80
CA HIS A 227 8.48 18.46 20.38
C HIS A 227 7.94 17.68 19.17
N ASP A 228 8.81 17.40 18.20
CA ASP A 228 8.44 16.67 16.98
C ASP A 228 8.13 15.20 17.30
N ILE A 229 8.85 14.58 18.23
CA ILE A 229 8.55 13.22 18.73
C ILE A 229 7.21 13.18 19.49
N GLU A 230 6.93 14.15 20.36
CA GLU A 230 5.64 14.24 21.06
C GLU A 230 4.47 14.38 20.07
N THR A 231 4.66 15.18 19.02
CA THR A 231 3.65 15.36 17.96
C THR A 231 3.43 14.07 17.18
N LEU A 232 4.50 13.39 16.78
CA LEU A 232 4.42 12.10 16.08
C LEU A 232 3.68 11.05 16.93
N THR A 233 4.10 10.87 18.19
CA THR A 233 3.52 9.86 19.08
C THR A 233 2.05 10.12 19.36
N ALA A 234 1.65 11.38 19.54
CA ALA A 234 0.24 11.76 19.68
C ALA A 234 -0.58 11.43 18.42
N ASN A 235 -0.06 11.73 17.23
CA ASN A 235 -0.75 11.46 15.97
C ASN A 235 -0.89 9.96 15.69
N VAL A 236 0.16 9.16 15.90
CA VAL A 236 0.09 7.69 15.77
C VAL A 236 -0.88 7.10 16.78
N GLY A 237 -0.86 7.60 18.02
CA GLY A 237 -1.80 7.21 19.06
C GLY A 237 -3.26 7.49 18.71
N GLN A 238 -3.53 8.44 17.81
CA GLN A 238 -4.86 8.72 17.27
C GLN A 238 -5.20 7.89 16.02
N LEU A 239 -4.20 7.51 15.22
CA LEU A 239 -4.39 6.83 13.94
C LEU A 239 -5.02 5.45 14.12
N PHE A 240 -4.41 4.57 14.91
CA PHE A 240 -4.87 3.19 15.07
C PHE A 240 -6.28 3.07 15.67
N PRO A 241 -6.65 3.86 16.70
CA PRO A 241 -8.04 3.89 17.17
C PRO A 241 -9.05 4.32 16.09
N ARG A 242 -8.65 5.22 15.19
CA ARG A 242 -9.51 5.69 14.10
C ARG A 242 -9.62 4.65 13.00
N LEU A 243 -8.52 3.96 12.69
CA LEU A 243 -8.55 2.84 11.76
C LEU A 243 -9.48 1.75 12.25
N ASP A 244 -9.40 1.40 13.54
CA ASP A 244 -10.31 0.43 14.15
C ASP A 244 -11.79 0.82 14.02
N ALA A 245 -12.07 2.12 14.21
CA ALA A 245 -13.44 2.62 14.22
C ALA A 245 -14.03 2.91 12.83
N ARG A 246 -13.18 3.20 11.84
CA ARG A 246 -13.59 3.83 10.57
C ARG A 246 -13.01 3.15 9.32
N ALA A 247 -11.97 2.36 9.48
CA ALA A 247 -11.35 1.57 8.42
C ALA A 247 -11.57 0.07 8.63
N GLY A 248 -11.38 -0.71 7.58
CA GLY A 248 -11.42 -2.17 7.66
C GLY A 248 -10.18 -2.76 8.36
N ALA A 249 -10.28 -4.02 8.79
CA ALA A 249 -9.17 -4.75 9.41
C ALA A 249 -7.93 -4.84 8.49
N ALA A 250 -8.13 -4.88 7.17
CA ALA A 250 -7.05 -4.90 6.19
C ALA A 250 -6.20 -3.61 6.22
N GLN A 251 -6.84 -2.43 6.20
CA GLN A 251 -6.12 -1.14 6.29
C GLN A 251 -5.40 -0.97 7.63
N ARG A 252 -5.99 -1.50 8.71
CA ARG A 252 -5.35 -1.52 10.02
C ARG A 252 -4.11 -2.41 10.02
N SER A 253 -4.19 -3.61 9.46
CA SER A 253 -3.06 -4.55 9.36
C SER A 253 -1.93 -4.00 8.49
N LEU A 254 -2.27 -3.38 7.36
CA LEU A 254 -1.29 -2.72 6.49
C LEU A 254 -0.59 -1.57 7.24
N ALA A 255 -1.37 -0.72 7.93
CA ALA A 255 -0.81 0.35 8.76
C ALA A 255 0.11 -0.17 9.86
N GLU A 256 -0.22 -1.31 10.47
CA GLU A 256 0.61 -1.92 11.50
C GLU A 256 1.99 -2.32 10.96
N VAL A 257 2.04 -2.99 9.81
CA VAL A 257 3.31 -3.39 9.17
C VAL A 257 4.13 -2.15 8.82
N GLU A 258 3.53 -1.21 8.09
CA GLU A 258 4.18 0.02 7.61
C GLU A 258 4.74 0.88 8.75
N TYR A 259 3.92 1.15 9.77
CA TYR A 259 4.35 2.01 10.86
C TYR A 259 5.28 1.28 11.84
N THR A 260 5.26 -0.06 11.92
CA THR A 260 6.23 -0.78 12.75
C THR A 260 7.65 -0.59 12.22
N ASP A 261 7.85 -0.74 10.91
CA ASP A 261 9.15 -0.52 10.28
C ASP A 261 9.60 0.95 10.39
N LYS A 262 8.75 1.90 9.98
CA LYS A 262 9.09 3.34 10.01
C LYS A 262 9.43 3.84 11.42
N LEU A 263 8.62 3.48 12.41
CA LEU A 263 8.87 3.87 13.80
C LEU A 263 10.11 3.16 14.37
N GLY A 264 10.39 1.92 13.94
CA GLY A 264 11.63 1.23 14.28
C GLY A 264 12.87 1.99 13.81
N ARG A 265 12.89 2.41 12.54
CA ARG A 265 14.00 3.19 11.96
C ARG A 265 14.15 4.57 12.61
N LEU A 266 13.04 5.25 12.89
CA LEU A 266 13.09 6.52 13.63
C LEU A 266 13.62 6.34 15.05
N VAL A 267 13.22 5.29 15.76
CA VAL A 267 13.79 4.98 17.08
C VAL A 267 15.30 4.82 17.00
N ALA A 268 15.81 4.06 16.05
CA ALA A 268 17.25 3.85 15.88
C ALA A 268 17.99 5.16 15.56
N ALA A 269 17.47 5.96 14.63
CA ALA A 269 18.06 7.25 14.26
C ALA A 269 18.02 8.28 15.40
N LEU A 270 17.02 8.20 16.28
CA LEU A 270 16.85 9.13 17.40
C LEU A 270 17.53 8.64 18.69
N ASP A 271 18.06 7.43 18.74
CA ASP A 271 18.60 6.86 19.97
C ASP A 271 19.90 7.54 20.43
N HIS A 272 20.32 7.17 21.65
CA HIS A 272 21.54 7.58 22.33
C HIS A 272 22.79 7.33 21.50
N ASP A 273 22.77 6.33 20.62
CA ASP A 273 23.92 5.93 19.82
C ASP A 273 24.00 6.64 18.45
N TYR A 274 23.01 7.47 18.09
CA TYR A 274 23.03 8.22 16.81
C TYR A 274 22.75 9.71 17.00
N LEU A 275 21.53 10.21 16.75
CA LEU A 275 21.27 11.65 16.79
C LEU A 275 21.58 12.25 18.17
N TYR A 276 21.31 11.51 19.25
CA TYR A 276 21.57 12.03 20.60
C TYR A 276 23.08 12.19 20.84
N ASP A 277 23.91 11.17 20.56
CA ASP A 277 25.38 11.29 20.63
C ASP A 277 25.92 12.33 19.64
N LEU A 278 25.32 12.45 18.45
CA LEU A 278 25.66 13.47 17.46
C LEU A 278 25.50 14.90 18.00
N LEU A 279 24.52 15.13 18.87
CA LEU A 279 24.30 16.43 19.53
C LEU A 279 25.25 16.65 20.71
N GLU A 280 25.52 15.61 21.51
CA GLU A 280 26.42 15.72 22.66
C GLU A 280 27.90 15.80 22.24
N ASN A 281 28.27 15.09 21.17
CA ASN A 281 29.64 14.86 20.73
C ASN A 281 29.86 15.10 19.23
N PRO A 282 29.48 16.26 18.65
CA PRO A 282 29.52 16.50 17.21
C PRO A 282 30.90 16.33 16.58
N GLN A 283 31.97 16.54 17.35
CA GLN A 283 33.36 16.35 16.90
C GLN A 283 33.76 14.89 16.60
N LEU A 284 32.98 13.92 17.07
CA LEU A 284 33.24 12.49 16.85
C LEU A 284 32.63 11.98 15.53
N TRP A 285 31.85 12.84 14.86
CA TRP A 285 31.08 12.47 13.68
C TRP A 285 31.52 13.27 12.45
N GLU A 286 31.47 12.61 11.30
CA GLU A 286 31.69 13.25 10.01
C GLU A 286 30.42 13.96 9.54
N ALA A 287 30.55 15.24 9.16
CA ALA A 287 29.46 16.12 8.69
C ALA A 287 28.23 16.13 9.63
N PRO A 288 28.40 16.50 10.92
CA PRO A 288 27.34 16.38 11.91
C PRO A 288 26.12 17.24 11.59
N GLU A 289 26.31 18.45 11.03
CA GLU A 289 25.20 19.33 10.69
C GLU A 289 24.33 18.79 9.54
N GLU A 290 24.92 18.03 8.62
CA GLU A 290 24.18 17.39 7.53
C GLU A 290 23.38 16.20 8.07
N ARG A 291 24.01 15.36 8.89
CA ARG A 291 23.35 14.20 9.52
C ARG A 291 22.20 14.61 10.45
N ILE A 292 22.39 15.66 11.26
CA ILE A 292 21.31 16.24 12.09
C ILE A 292 20.12 16.63 11.20
N ARG A 293 20.39 17.32 10.08
CA ARG A 293 19.35 17.78 9.17
C ARG A 293 18.60 16.61 8.53
N GLU A 294 19.31 15.58 8.09
CA GLU A 294 18.72 14.36 7.50
C GLU A 294 17.74 13.69 8.47
N VAL A 295 18.11 13.50 9.75
CA VAL A 295 17.21 12.90 10.75
C VAL A 295 16.01 13.80 11.05
N GLN A 296 16.21 15.12 11.15
CA GLN A 296 15.11 16.07 11.36
C GLN A 296 14.13 16.09 10.18
N GLU A 297 14.63 16.06 8.95
CA GLU A 297 13.81 15.98 7.74
C GLU A 297 13.01 14.68 7.71
N ALA A 298 13.62 13.54 8.03
CA ALA A 298 12.93 12.26 8.10
C ALA A 298 11.85 12.24 9.19
N LEU A 299 12.14 12.72 10.40
CA LEU A 299 11.16 12.82 11.49
C LEU A 299 9.98 13.71 11.08
N SER A 300 10.26 14.86 10.48
CA SER A 300 9.22 15.80 10.02
C SER A 300 8.34 15.20 8.91
N SER A 301 8.96 14.46 7.98
CA SER A 301 8.28 13.80 6.85
C SER A 301 7.33 12.71 7.36
N VAL A 302 7.81 11.83 8.25
CA VAL A 302 6.97 10.79 8.85
C VAL A 302 5.84 11.40 9.68
N SER A 303 6.11 12.45 10.46
CA SER A 303 5.07 13.14 11.24
C SER A 303 3.98 13.75 10.36
N ALA A 304 4.37 14.41 9.25
CA ALA A 304 3.43 14.95 8.27
C ALA A 304 2.59 13.83 7.60
N GLN A 305 3.22 12.70 7.26
CA GLN A 305 2.54 11.55 6.69
C GLN A 305 1.50 10.97 7.65
N VAL A 306 1.86 10.74 8.92
CA VAL A 306 0.91 10.23 9.93
C VAL A 306 -0.29 11.16 10.06
N LEU A 307 -0.04 12.49 10.11
CA LEU A 307 -1.11 13.47 10.19
C LEU A 307 -2.03 13.41 8.96
N GLU A 308 -1.48 13.26 7.76
CA GLU A 308 -2.27 13.13 6.55
C GLU A 308 -3.09 11.83 6.54
N ASN A 309 -2.50 10.70 6.96
CA ASN A 309 -3.20 9.44 7.11
C ASN A 309 -4.35 9.55 8.11
N VAL A 310 -4.17 10.28 9.22
CA VAL A 310 -5.27 10.58 10.17
C VAL A 310 -6.39 11.37 9.48
N LYS A 311 -6.09 12.33 8.61
CA LYS A 311 -7.10 13.07 7.85
C LYS A 311 -7.81 12.19 6.82
N GLN A 312 -7.08 11.32 6.12
CA GLN A 312 -7.65 10.37 5.15
C GLN A 312 -8.65 9.43 5.81
N VAL A 313 -8.30 8.84 6.96
CA VAL A 313 -9.21 7.99 7.74
C VAL A 313 -10.44 8.76 8.21
N ASN A 314 -10.28 10.05 8.56
CA ASN A 314 -11.43 10.89 8.91
C ASN A 314 -12.35 11.14 7.72
N ALA A 315 -11.79 11.30 6.53
CA ALA A 315 -12.51 11.47 5.27
C ALA A 315 -13.08 10.14 4.72
N ARG A 316 -12.81 9.00 5.40
CA ARG A 316 -13.13 7.64 4.93
C ARG A 316 -12.50 7.30 3.57
N LYS A 317 -11.34 7.89 3.29
CA LYS A 317 -10.51 7.52 2.15
C LYS A 317 -9.57 6.39 2.56
N GLY A 318 -9.11 5.62 1.58
CA GLY A 318 -8.04 4.65 1.80
C GLY A 318 -6.80 5.31 2.39
N LEU A 319 -6.02 4.53 3.16
CA LEU A 319 -4.71 4.98 3.62
C LEU A 319 -3.72 4.96 2.47
N HIS A 320 -3.03 6.08 2.27
CA HIS A 320 -1.88 6.14 1.36
C HIS A 320 -0.59 6.09 2.18
N PHE A 321 0.28 5.13 1.88
CA PHE A 321 1.60 5.05 2.48
C PHE A 321 2.61 5.58 1.46
N GLN A 322 3.26 6.69 1.80
CA GLN A 322 4.00 7.53 0.86
C GLN A 322 5.51 7.58 1.18
N VAL A 323 5.93 7.53 2.44
CA VAL A 323 7.34 7.85 2.77
C VAL A 323 8.23 6.60 2.80
N SER A 324 9.00 6.33 1.77
CA SER A 324 10.17 5.44 1.91
C SER A 324 11.24 6.19 2.71
N LEU A 325 11.69 5.63 3.83
CA LEU A 325 12.85 6.18 4.58
C LEU A 325 14.18 5.82 3.87
N ASP A 326 14.19 5.70 2.54
CA ASP A 326 15.35 5.21 1.78
C ASP A 326 16.57 6.11 1.91
N SER A 327 16.37 7.43 2.08
CA SER A 327 17.47 8.36 2.33
C SER A 327 18.13 8.18 3.71
N LEU A 328 17.42 7.62 4.71
CA LEU A 328 18.05 7.21 5.97
C LEU A 328 18.81 5.90 5.83
N VAL A 329 18.51 5.08 4.80
CA VAL A 329 19.01 3.70 4.64
C VAL A 329 20.17 3.58 3.65
N GLU A 330 20.40 4.55 2.77
CA GLU A 330 21.52 4.53 1.82
C GLU A 330 22.91 4.60 2.47
N ARG A 331 23.02 4.87 3.78
CA ARG A 331 24.28 4.70 4.50
C ARG A 331 24.33 3.30 5.11
N ASP A 332 25.22 2.45 4.58
CA ASP A 332 25.49 1.09 5.07
C ASP A 332 25.63 1.02 6.61
N GLU A 333 26.10 2.11 7.23
CA GLU A 333 26.12 2.32 8.68
C GLU A 333 24.73 2.14 9.32
N LEU A 334 23.66 2.82 8.91
CA LEU A 334 22.35 2.65 9.57
C LEU A 334 21.73 1.25 9.38
N ARG A 335 22.16 0.53 8.34
CA ARG A 335 21.69 -0.83 7.98
C ARG A 335 22.41 -1.92 8.78
N ASP A 336 23.73 -1.85 8.85
CA ASP A 336 24.55 -2.76 9.68
C ASP A 336 24.16 -2.64 11.16
N TRP A 337 23.72 -1.46 11.59
CA TRP A 337 23.28 -1.17 12.95
C TRP A 337 21.87 -1.72 13.27
N ASP A 338 20.92 -1.71 12.32
CA ASP A 338 19.62 -2.41 12.49
C ASP A 338 19.81 -3.93 12.65
N GLU A 339 20.77 -4.51 11.92
CA GLU A 339 21.11 -5.92 12.03
C GLU A 339 21.79 -6.29 13.35
N GLU A 340 22.70 -5.45 13.88
CA GLU A 340 23.28 -5.66 15.21
C GLU A 340 22.25 -5.49 16.32
N PHE A 341 21.35 -4.52 16.22
CA PHE A 341 20.31 -4.28 17.22
C PHE A 341 19.28 -5.41 17.27
N ARG A 342 18.84 -5.93 16.12
CA ARG A 342 18.00 -7.13 16.03
C ARG A 342 18.67 -8.33 16.71
N ARG A 343 19.98 -8.48 16.49
CA ARG A 343 20.80 -9.55 17.07
C ARG A 343 20.97 -9.42 18.58
N SER A 344 20.96 -8.20 19.12
CA SER A 344 21.01 -7.93 20.57
C SER A 344 19.65 -7.99 21.27
N ALA A 345 18.54 -7.77 20.57
CA ALA A 345 17.19 -7.87 21.11
C ALA A 345 16.63 -9.31 21.14
N GLU A 346 17.20 -10.22 20.32
CA GLU A 346 16.85 -11.64 20.26
C GLU A 346 17.74 -12.56 21.13
N GLY A 347 18.70 -11.98 21.88
CA GLY A 347 19.60 -12.69 22.81
C GLY A 347 19.31 -12.40 24.28
#